data_AF-A0A1M5LKK0-F1
#
_entry.id   AF-A0A1M5LKK0-F1
#
_cell.length_a   1.000
_cell.length_b   1.000
_cell.length_c   1.000
_cell.angle_alpha   90.00
_cell.angle_beta   90.00
_cell.angle_gamma   90.00
#
_symmetry.space_group_name_H-M   'P 1'
#
loop_
_entity.id
_entity.type
_entity.pdbx_description
1 polymer ?
#
loop_
_entity_poly.entity_id
_entity_poly.type
_entity_poly.pdbx_seq_one_letter_code
_entity_poly.pdbx_strand_id
1 'polypeptide(L)'
;MKRTLTYLAVTLLSAMIISACKKDDDETYNCPISLSTKAPADGLVVYSVTLESGAGVANLITYQGTSGKVTLNNPDLPFHVTIDVKTDDIISIATNVTAMHGKIAVGYAFSDPGGVVPEVDTQYCEN
;
A
#
# COMPACT_ATOMS: atom_id res chain seq x y z
N MET A 1 32.79 -57.59 49.90
CA MET A 1 31.31 -57.57 49.89
C MET A 1 30.81 -56.50 50.86
N LYS A 2 30.29 -55.39 50.33
CA LYS A 2 29.29 -54.50 50.94
C LYS A 2 28.81 -53.54 49.83
N ARG A 3 27.56 -53.74 49.40
CA ARG A 3 26.83 -52.95 48.41
C ARG A 3 26.01 -51.89 49.16
N THR A 4 26.00 -50.65 48.67
CA THR A 4 24.95 -49.61 48.83
C THR A 4 25.44 -48.39 48.03
N LEU A 5 25.17 -48.25 46.73
CA LEU A 5 23.93 -47.75 46.11
C LEU A 5 23.38 -46.47 46.77
N THR A 6 23.78 -45.31 46.24
CA THR A 6 23.08 -44.03 46.45
C THR A 6 23.12 -43.25 45.14
N TYR A 7 22.19 -43.60 44.24
CA TYR A 7 21.70 -42.68 43.23
C TYR A 7 20.66 -41.80 43.91
N LEU A 8 20.75 -40.47 43.80
CA LEU A 8 19.64 -39.64 43.32
C LEU A 8 20.04 -38.16 43.28
N ALA A 9 19.82 -37.56 42.11
CA ALA A 9 19.34 -36.19 41.95
C ALA A 9 20.24 -35.03 42.40
N VAL A 10 21.25 -34.72 41.59
CA VAL A 10 21.57 -33.31 41.31
C VAL A 10 21.59 -33.16 39.79
N THR A 11 20.39 -33.25 39.20
CA THR A 11 20.15 -32.93 37.80
C THR A 11 20.49 -31.47 37.57
N LEU A 12 21.55 -31.26 36.79
CA LEU A 12 21.76 -30.14 35.89
C LEU A 12 20.49 -29.31 35.68
N LEU A 13 20.36 -28.20 36.40
CA LEU A 13 19.44 -27.13 36.01
C LEU A 13 20.19 -26.26 34.99
N SER A 14 20.41 -26.83 33.81
CA SER A 14 20.85 -26.08 32.63
C SER A 14 19.77 -25.06 32.31
N ALA A 15 20.15 -23.79 32.42
CA ALA A 15 19.34 -22.62 32.10
C ALA A 15 18.68 -22.79 30.72
N MET A 16 17.38 -23.11 30.71
CA MET A 16 16.52 -22.76 29.59
C MET A 16 16.33 -21.26 29.65
N ILE A 17 17.26 -20.54 29.03
CA ILE A 17 17.01 -19.19 28.54
C ILE A 17 15.94 -19.41 27.47
N ILE A 18 14.69 -19.24 27.84
CA ILE A 18 13.59 -19.15 26.90
C ILE A 18 13.91 -17.89 26.10
N SER A 19 14.61 -18.08 24.98
CA SER A 19 14.79 -17.04 23.98
C SER A 19 13.37 -16.72 23.52
N ALA A 20 12.79 -15.69 24.12
CA ALA A 20 11.59 -15.06 23.61
C ALA A 20 11.99 -14.55 22.22
N CYS A 21 11.79 -15.39 21.21
CA CYS A 21 11.56 -14.90 19.87
C CYS A 21 10.34 -14.00 20.00
N LYS A 22 10.58 -12.70 20.22
CA LYS A 22 9.62 -11.69 19.83
C LYS A 22 9.34 -12.00 18.37
N LYS A 23 8.13 -12.47 18.10
CA LYS A 23 7.55 -12.38 16.78
C LYS A 23 7.59 -10.88 16.52
N ASP A 24 8.46 -10.42 15.63
CA ASP A 24 8.32 -9.10 15.07
C ASP A 24 6.95 -9.17 14.37
N ASP A 25 5.93 -8.62 15.03
CA ASP A 25 4.67 -8.37 14.38
C ASP A 25 5.02 -7.36 13.29
N ASP A 26 5.09 -7.81 12.03
CA ASP A 26 5.23 -6.92 10.89
C ASP A 26 4.06 -5.93 10.95
N GLU A 27 4.30 -4.75 11.51
CA GLU A 27 3.26 -3.74 11.74
C GLU A 27 2.76 -3.25 10.39
N THR A 28 1.66 -3.82 9.91
CA THR A 28 1.01 -3.33 8.71
C THR A 28 0.34 -2.00 9.00
N TYR A 29 0.50 -1.04 8.11
CA TYR A 29 -0.27 0.21 8.12
C TYR A 29 -1.23 0.25 6.94
N ASN A 30 -2.38 0.87 7.17
CA ASN A 30 -3.38 1.09 6.13
C ASN A 30 -3.20 2.49 5.55
N CYS A 31 -3.30 2.57 4.23
CA CYS A 31 -3.08 3.77 3.47
C CYS A 31 -4.31 4.18 2.65
N PRO A 32 -5.28 4.86 3.28
CA PRO A 32 -6.41 5.44 2.59
C PRO A 32 -6.02 6.80 2.00
N ILE A 33 -6.04 6.92 0.67
CA ILE A 33 -5.86 8.20 -0.04
C ILE A 33 -7.10 8.47 -0.88
N SER A 34 -7.52 9.73 -0.97
CA SER A 34 -8.61 10.18 -1.84
C SER A 34 -8.27 11.55 -2.42
N LEU A 35 -8.15 11.61 -3.75
CA LEU A 35 -7.92 12.82 -4.53
C LEU A 35 -9.14 13.09 -5.42
N SER A 36 -9.52 14.36 -5.56
CA SER A 36 -10.60 14.76 -6.45
C SER A 36 -10.41 16.18 -6.95
N THR A 37 -10.55 16.37 -8.25
CA THR A 37 -10.60 17.68 -8.91
C THR A 37 -11.59 17.67 -10.08
N LYS A 38 -11.76 18.80 -10.73
CA LYS A 38 -12.44 18.89 -12.03
C LYS A 38 -11.43 19.04 -13.14
N ALA A 39 -11.67 18.38 -14.27
CA ALA A 39 -10.87 18.58 -15.47
C ALA A 39 -11.00 20.03 -15.96
N PRO A 40 -9.89 20.78 -16.09
CA PRO A 40 -9.92 22.18 -16.52
C PRO A 40 -10.20 22.34 -18.02
N ALA A 41 -9.99 21.28 -18.79
CA ALA A 41 -10.21 21.20 -20.23
C ALA A 41 -10.45 19.74 -20.65
N ASP A 42 -10.82 19.53 -21.91
CA ASP A 42 -10.83 18.20 -22.51
C ASP A 42 -9.40 17.66 -22.60
N GLY A 43 -9.21 16.37 -22.35
CA GLY A 43 -7.87 15.77 -22.35
C GLY A 43 -7.82 14.34 -21.81
N LEU A 44 -6.65 13.95 -21.33
CA LEU A 44 -6.37 12.65 -20.75
C LEU A 44 -5.99 12.80 -19.29
N VAL A 45 -6.38 11.85 -18.45
CA VAL A 45 -5.82 11.70 -17.11
C VAL A 45 -5.18 10.33 -16.96
N VAL A 46 -3.98 10.31 -16.40
CA VAL A 46 -3.26 9.09 -16.02
C VAL A 46 -3.33 8.94 -14.52
N TYR A 47 -4.02 7.92 -14.05
CA TYR A 47 -4.01 7.53 -12.64
C TYR A 47 -2.84 6.60 -12.35
N SER A 48 -2.27 6.73 -11.16
CA SER A 48 -1.16 5.90 -10.70
C SER A 48 -1.29 5.56 -9.23
N VAL A 49 -0.97 4.30 -8.91
CA VAL A 49 -0.74 3.82 -7.54
C VAL A 49 0.51 2.97 -7.56
N THR A 50 1.54 3.39 -6.84
CA THR A 50 2.85 2.74 -6.86
C THR A 50 3.38 2.51 -5.45
N LEU A 51 4.15 1.43 -5.31
CA LEU A 51 5.01 1.19 -4.16
C LEU A 51 6.40 1.71 -4.51
N GLU A 52 6.80 2.84 -3.95
CA GLU A 52 8.14 3.39 -4.14
C GLU A 52 9.18 2.58 -3.37
N SER A 53 8.78 1.98 -2.25
CA SER A 53 9.59 1.06 -1.46
C SER A 53 8.71 0.11 -0.65
N GLY A 54 9.31 -1.00 -0.21
CA GLY A 54 8.66 -1.98 0.65
C GLY A 54 7.68 -2.91 -0.05
N ALA A 55 6.70 -3.42 0.70
CA ALA A 55 5.71 -4.38 0.22
C ALA A 55 4.30 -4.00 0.68
N GLY A 56 3.34 -4.10 -0.23
CA GLY A 56 1.94 -3.82 0.06
C GLY A 56 0.99 -4.46 -0.93
N VAL A 57 -0.28 -4.52 -0.53
CA VAL A 57 -1.38 -5.07 -1.31
C VAL A 57 -2.45 -3.98 -1.41
N ALA A 58 -2.87 -3.65 -2.63
CA ALA A 58 -4.04 -2.82 -2.83
C ALA A 58 -5.30 -3.64 -2.56
N ASN A 59 -6.12 -3.22 -1.60
CA ASN A 59 -7.42 -3.84 -1.34
C ASN A 59 -8.49 -3.27 -2.28
N LEU A 60 -8.41 -1.96 -2.54
CA LEU A 60 -9.38 -1.22 -3.33
C LEU A 60 -8.69 -0.10 -4.09
N ILE A 61 -9.00 0.05 -5.38
CA ILE A 61 -8.74 1.27 -6.15
C ILE A 61 -10.04 1.68 -6.81
N THR A 62 -10.46 2.92 -6.59
CA THR A 62 -11.59 3.55 -7.28
C THR A 62 -11.07 4.74 -8.06
N TYR A 63 -11.45 4.87 -9.33
CA TYR A 63 -11.10 6.02 -10.15
C TYR A 63 -12.29 6.48 -11.00
N GLN A 64 -12.27 7.73 -11.48
CA GLN A 64 -13.39 8.30 -12.24
C GLN A 64 -12.92 9.23 -13.36
N GLY A 65 -13.56 9.15 -14.52
CA GLY A 65 -13.49 10.18 -15.58
C GLY A 65 -14.73 10.12 -16.47
N THR A 66 -14.61 10.37 -17.78
CA THR A 66 -15.79 10.45 -18.69
C THR A 66 -16.61 9.16 -18.71
N SER A 67 -15.98 7.99 -18.58
CA SER A 67 -16.68 6.70 -18.55
C SER A 67 -17.41 6.41 -17.24
N GLY A 68 -17.36 7.33 -16.28
CA GLY A 68 -17.92 7.17 -14.94
C GLY A 68 -16.90 6.61 -13.95
N LYS A 69 -17.41 6.17 -12.81
CA LYS A 69 -16.62 5.64 -11.70
C LYS A 69 -16.38 4.14 -11.88
N VAL A 70 -15.14 3.72 -11.75
CA VAL A 70 -14.69 2.32 -11.76
C VAL A 70 -14.15 1.96 -10.39
N THR A 71 -14.49 0.79 -9.89
CA THR A 71 -13.95 0.23 -8.64
C THR A 71 -13.34 -1.13 -8.90
N LEU A 72 -12.09 -1.29 -8.50
CA LEU A 72 -11.31 -2.52 -8.59
C LEU A 72 -11.07 -3.05 -7.18
N ASN A 73 -11.38 -4.33 -6.98
CA ASN A 73 -11.04 -5.05 -5.75
C ASN A 73 -9.75 -5.83 -5.99
N ASN A 74 -8.81 -5.70 -5.06
CA ASN A 74 -7.53 -6.41 -5.09
C ASN A 74 -6.72 -6.23 -6.40
N PRO A 75 -6.59 -5.02 -6.96
CA PRO A 75 -5.78 -4.81 -8.16
C PRO A 75 -4.29 -5.01 -7.87
N ASP A 76 -3.54 -5.44 -8.90
CA ASP A 76 -2.08 -5.53 -8.82
C ASP A 76 -1.43 -4.15 -8.70
N LEU A 77 -0.28 -4.10 -8.01
CA LEU A 77 0.59 -2.93 -7.94
C LEU A 77 1.92 -3.21 -8.70
N PRO A 78 2.45 -2.23 -9.45
CA PRO A 78 1.92 -0.87 -9.65
C PRO A 78 0.68 -0.85 -10.54
N PHE A 79 -0.25 0.06 -10.24
CA PHE A 79 -1.46 0.27 -11.02
C PHE A 79 -1.35 1.56 -11.83
N HIS A 80 -1.67 1.48 -13.12
CA HIS A 80 -1.76 2.62 -14.02
C HIS A 80 -2.97 2.47 -14.94
N VAL A 81 -3.72 3.56 -15.13
CA VAL A 81 -4.78 3.62 -16.15
C VAL A 81 -4.84 5.01 -16.75
N THR A 82 -5.04 5.07 -18.06
CA THR A 82 -5.27 6.32 -18.80
C THR A 82 -6.72 6.37 -19.23
N ILE A 83 -7.39 7.49 -19.00
CA ILE A 83 -8.77 7.69 -19.43
C ILE A 83 -8.94 9.07 -20.04
N ASP A 84 -9.89 9.17 -20.97
CA ASP A 84 -10.36 10.45 -21.47
C ASP A 84 -11.21 11.18 -20.42
N VAL A 85 -11.08 12.50 -20.39
CA VAL A 85 -11.88 13.41 -19.59
C VAL A 85 -12.34 14.59 -20.45
N LYS A 86 -13.52 15.09 -20.17
CA LYS A 86 -14.02 16.36 -20.73
C LYS A 86 -13.92 17.46 -19.69
N THR A 87 -13.88 18.70 -20.15
CA THR A 87 -13.99 19.88 -19.29
C THR A 87 -15.13 19.71 -18.28
N ASP A 88 -14.87 20.07 -17.02
CA ASP A 88 -15.77 19.90 -15.87
C ASP A 88 -16.05 18.45 -15.41
N ASP A 89 -15.55 17.41 -16.09
CA ASP A 89 -15.63 16.05 -15.58
C ASP A 89 -14.89 15.94 -14.24
N ILE A 90 -15.41 15.09 -13.36
CA ILE A 90 -14.76 14.78 -12.08
C ILE A 90 -13.61 13.82 -12.34
N ILE A 91 -12.40 14.27 -12.01
CA ILE A 91 -11.19 13.47 -11.92
C ILE A 91 -11.08 13.04 -10.47
N SER A 92 -11.17 11.74 -10.17
CA SER A 92 -10.92 11.27 -8.80
C SER A 92 -10.21 9.93 -8.76
N ILE A 93 -9.41 9.73 -7.72
CA ILE A 93 -8.84 8.43 -7.35
C ILE A 93 -8.91 8.27 -5.84
N ALA A 94 -9.37 7.10 -5.40
CA ALA A 94 -9.38 6.71 -4.00
C ALA A 94 -8.82 5.30 -3.85
N THR A 95 -7.97 5.09 -2.86
CA THR A 95 -7.27 3.82 -2.65
C THR A 95 -7.39 3.37 -1.20
N ASN A 96 -7.29 2.06 -1.01
CA ASN A 96 -7.02 1.46 0.28
C ASN A 96 -5.91 0.42 0.06
N VAL A 97 -4.70 0.75 0.47
CA VAL A 97 -3.52 -0.12 0.34
C VAL A 97 -3.04 -0.49 1.74
N THR A 98 -2.84 -1.77 2.01
CA THR A 98 -2.19 -2.24 3.23
C THR A 98 -0.73 -2.54 2.92
N ALA A 99 0.20 -1.89 3.61
CA ALA A 99 1.64 -2.13 3.46
C ALA A 99 2.26 -2.55 4.78
N MET A 100 3.29 -3.39 4.72
CA MET A 100 4.05 -3.84 5.89
C MET A 100 5.13 -2.82 6.29
N HIS A 101 5.71 -2.13 5.30
CA HIS A 101 6.69 -1.06 5.44
C HIS A 101 6.82 -0.36 4.09
N GLY A 102 7.33 0.87 4.07
CA GLY A 102 7.71 1.55 2.83
C GLY A 102 6.89 2.79 2.52
N LYS A 103 6.83 3.15 1.24
CA LYS A 103 6.23 4.40 0.77
C LYS A 103 5.32 4.14 -0.42
N ILE A 104 4.06 4.53 -0.28
CA ILE A 104 3.05 4.43 -1.32
C ILE A 104 2.85 5.82 -1.93
N ALA A 105 2.81 5.90 -3.26
CA ALA A 105 2.45 7.10 -3.99
C ALA A 105 1.16 6.86 -4.77
N VAL A 106 0.16 7.73 -4.56
CA VAL A 106 -1.13 7.72 -5.24
C VAL A 106 -1.32 9.07 -5.88
N GLY A 107 -1.62 9.10 -7.17
CA GLY A 107 -1.78 10.35 -7.86
C GLY A 107 -2.48 10.24 -9.20
N TYR A 108 -2.71 11.40 -9.79
CA TYR A 108 -3.12 11.53 -11.18
C TYR A 108 -2.28 12.60 -11.88
N ALA A 109 -2.18 12.49 -13.20
CA ALA A 109 -1.58 13.48 -14.07
C ALA A 109 -2.55 13.80 -15.21
N PHE A 110 -3.03 15.05 -15.29
CA PHE A 110 -3.94 15.50 -16.35
C PHE A 110 -3.17 16.15 -17.50
N SER A 111 -3.39 15.78 -18.76
CA SER A 111 -2.80 16.43 -19.94
C SER A 111 -3.88 16.88 -20.91
N ASP A 112 -3.82 18.14 -21.34
CA ASP A 112 -4.66 18.64 -22.42
C ASP A 112 -4.01 18.39 -23.81
N PRO A 113 -4.78 18.46 -24.92
CA PRO A 113 -4.27 18.36 -26.28
C PRO A 113 -3.28 19.48 -26.66
N GLY A 114 -3.25 20.57 -25.89
CA GLY A 114 -2.32 21.68 -26.06
C GLY A 114 -0.92 21.39 -25.54
N GLY A 115 -0.73 20.26 -24.83
CA GLY A 115 0.56 19.85 -24.28
C GLY A 115 0.98 20.64 -23.05
N VAL A 116 0.03 21.26 -22.33
CA VAL A 116 0.33 21.95 -21.07
C VAL A 116 0.78 20.93 -20.02
N VAL A 117 1.77 21.32 -19.20
CA VAL A 117 2.36 20.54 -18.12
C VAL A 117 1.25 19.92 -17.27
N PRO A 118 1.30 18.61 -16.99
CA PRO A 118 0.19 17.98 -16.33
C PRO A 118 -0.02 18.54 -14.94
N GLU A 119 -1.28 18.83 -14.60
CA GLU A 119 -1.65 19.04 -13.19
C GLU A 119 -1.47 17.68 -12.51
N VAL A 120 -0.39 17.57 -11.75
CA VAL A 120 -0.03 16.38 -10.99
C VAL A 120 -0.42 16.63 -9.54
N ASP A 121 -1.37 15.84 -9.06
CA ASP A 121 -1.62 15.73 -7.63
C ASP A 121 -1.20 14.33 -7.19
N THR A 122 -0.27 14.27 -6.25
CA THR A 122 0.24 13.01 -5.71
C THR A 122 0.32 13.14 -4.20
N GLN A 123 -0.34 12.20 -3.52
CA GLN A 123 -0.23 12.04 -2.08
C GLN A 123 0.60 10.80 -1.75
N TYR A 124 1.30 10.90 -0.63
CA TYR A 124 2.18 9.87 -0.13
C TYR A 124 1.76 9.42 1.25
N CYS A 125 2.22 8.23 1.59
CA CYS A 125 1.84 7.54 2.80
C CYS A 125 2.92 6.52 3.13
N GLU A 126 3.47 6.63 4.33
CA GLU A 126 4.68 5.93 4.75
C GLU A 126 4.60 5.55 6.22
N ASN A 127 5.28 4.45 6.57
CA ASN A 127 5.54 3.98 7.93
C ASN A 127 6.96 3.40 7.99
#